data_AF-A0A0D7ET97-F1
#
_entry.id   AF-A0A0D7ET97-F1
#
_cell.length_a   1.000
_cell.length_b   1.000
_cell.length_c   1.000
_cell.angle_alpha   90.00
_cell.angle_beta   90.00
_cell.angle_gamma   90.00
#
_symmetry.space_group_name_H-M   'P 1'
#
loop_
_entity.id
_entity.type
_entity.pdbx_description
1 polymer ?
#
loop_
_entity_poly.entity_id
_entity_poly.type
_entity_poly.pdbx_seq_one_letter_code
_entity_poly.pdbx_strand_id
1 'polypeptide(L)'
;LDLKMPGISGFSGLIYLRAQYPAIPVVVVSASDDVETIRRSLDFGASGFVPKRFGVEKLGEAILRVLDGDVWIPPDVDLSAAADPEMSRLRDRLVTLTPQQVRVLMMLSEGLLNKQIAYELGVSEATIKAHVSAILQKLGVESRTQAVIAAAKISGNHWRQDEPVAQ
;
A
#
# COMPACT_ATOMS: atom_id res chain seq x y z
N LEU A 1 11.71 2.02 1.81
CA LEU A 1 10.41 2.20 2.49
C LEU A 1 10.25 1.11 3.54
N ASP A 2 9.91 1.46 4.77
CA ASP A 2 9.57 0.50 5.81
C ASP A 2 8.03 0.30 5.87
N LEU A 3 7.58 -0.97 5.94
CA LEU A 3 6.15 -1.32 6.00
C LEU A 3 5.54 -1.14 7.39
N LYS A 4 6.35 -1.04 8.44
CA LYS A 4 5.92 -0.83 9.84
C LYS A 4 6.44 0.52 10.35
N MET A 5 6.00 1.60 9.74
CA MET A 5 6.21 2.96 10.27
C MET A 5 4.94 3.51 10.91
N PRO A 6 5.04 4.21 12.06
CA PRO A 6 3.93 4.97 12.61
C PRO A 6 3.33 5.92 11.55
N GLY A 7 2.00 5.89 11.39
CA GLY A 7 1.30 6.71 10.40
C GLY A 7 1.21 6.13 8.97
N ILE A 8 1.79 4.95 8.71
CA ILE A 8 1.65 4.23 7.44
C ILE A 8 1.13 2.81 7.71
N SER A 9 -0.05 2.48 7.19
CA SER A 9 -0.65 1.15 7.34
C SER A 9 -0.30 0.25 6.15
N GLY A 10 0.58 -0.75 6.35
CA GLY A 10 0.89 -1.77 5.34
C GLY A 10 1.45 -1.20 4.03
N PHE A 11 0.90 -1.64 2.89
CA PHE A 11 1.38 -1.23 1.55
C PHE A 11 0.84 0.12 1.07
N SER A 12 0.04 0.82 1.87
CA SER A 12 -0.52 2.13 1.51
C SER A 12 0.55 3.17 1.16
N GLY A 13 1.62 3.23 1.94
CA GLY A 13 2.75 4.13 1.68
C GLY A 13 3.47 3.80 0.38
N LEU A 14 3.58 2.51 0.04
CA LEU A 14 4.17 2.07 -1.23
C LEU A 14 3.31 2.51 -2.41
N ILE A 15 2.00 2.26 -2.35
CA ILE A 15 1.06 2.66 -3.40
C ILE A 15 1.06 4.18 -3.57
N TYR A 16 1.06 4.92 -2.46
CA TYR A 16 1.11 6.37 -2.49
C TYR A 16 2.40 6.89 -3.16
N LEU A 17 3.56 6.35 -2.78
CA LEU A 17 4.84 6.71 -3.39
C LEU A 17 4.89 6.37 -4.87
N ARG A 18 4.41 5.19 -5.26
CA ARG A 18 4.36 4.76 -6.67
C ARG A 18 3.41 5.62 -7.50
N ALA A 19 2.30 6.06 -6.92
CA ALA A 19 1.36 6.96 -7.59
C ALA A 19 1.91 8.39 -7.74
N GLN A 20 2.64 8.91 -6.76
CA GLN A 20 3.23 10.26 -6.82
C GLN A 20 4.51 10.32 -7.66
N TYR A 21 5.35 9.29 -7.57
CA TYR A 21 6.68 9.26 -8.17
C TYR A 21 6.90 7.96 -8.97
N PRO A 22 6.21 7.80 -10.13
CA PRO A 22 6.24 6.54 -10.88
C PRO A 22 7.63 6.17 -11.44
N ALA A 23 8.53 7.15 -11.60
CA ALA A 23 9.90 6.92 -12.07
C ALA A 23 10.89 6.54 -10.97
N ILE A 24 10.53 6.70 -9.68
CA ILE A 24 11.45 6.39 -8.57
C ILE A 24 11.29 4.92 -8.19
N PRO A 25 12.37 4.11 -8.23
CA PRO A 25 12.32 2.73 -7.75
C PRO A 25 12.18 2.73 -6.23
N VAL A 26 11.33 1.83 -5.71
CA VAL A 26 11.07 1.75 -4.26
C VAL A 26 11.48 0.39 -3.75
N VAL A 27 12.49 0.35 -2.88
CA VAL A 27 12.88 -0.85 -2.14
C VAL A 27 12.13 -0.89 -0.82
N VAL A 28 11.48 -2.00 -0.53
CA VAL A 28 10.81 -2.26 0.75
C VAL A 28 11.79 -2.90 1.72
N VAL A 29 11.81 -2.44 2.97
CA VAL A 29 12.65 -2.97 4.04
C VAL A 29 11.74 -3.32 5.22
N SER A 30 11.63 -4.60 5.58
CA SER A 30 10.64 -5.06 6.56
C SER A 30 11.20 -6.12 7.50
N ALA A 31 10.65 -6.15 8.72
CA ALA A 31 10.90 -7.24 9.68
C ALA A 31 10.06 -8.49 9.37
N SER A 32 8.86 -8.33 8.78
CA SER A 32 8.06 -9.45 8.25
C SER A 32 8.53 -9.74 6.85
N ASP A 33 8.95 -10.96 6.58
CA ASP A 33 9.56 -11.42 5.34
C ASP A 33 8.93 -12.71 4.83
N ASP A 34 7.72 -13.01 5.28
CA ASP A 34 6.93 -14.11 4.74
C ASP A 34 6.71 -13.91 3.23
N VAL A 35 6.63 -15.04 2.51
CA VAL A 35 6.53 -15.07 1.04
C VAL A 35 5.37 -14.21 0.53
N GLU A 36 4.27 -14.14 1.29
CA GLU A 36 3.10 -13.37 0.93
C GLU A 36 3.37 -11.86 1.00
N THR A 37 3.97 -11.37 2.08
CA THR A 37 4.39 -9.97 2.22
C THR A 37 5.36 -9.56 1.11
N ILE A 38 6.33 -10.43 0.78
CA ILE A 38 7.29 -10.18 -0.30
C ILE A 38 6.56 -10.08 -1.64
N ARG A 39 5.72 -11.06 -1.97
CA ARG A 39 4.94 -11.06 -3.22
C ARG A 39 4.06 -9.81 -3.32
N ARG A 40 3.28 -9.51 -2.28
CA ARG A 40 2.40 -8.32 -2.24
C ARG A 40 3.19 -7.03 -2.42
N SER A 41 4.40 -6.92 -1.86
CA SER A 41 5.25 -5.73 -2.06
C SER A 41 5.59 -5.50 -3.53
N LEU A 42 5.96 -6.57 -4.25
CA LEU A 42 6.30 -6.51 -5.67
C LEU A 42 5.06 -6.24 -6.50
N ASP A 43 3.92 -6.84 -6.15
CA ASP A 43 2.64 -6.60 -6.80
C ASP A 43 2.26 -5.11 -6.72
N PHE A 44 2.45 -4.47 -5.57
CA PHE A 44 2.20 -3.02 -5.43
C PHE A 44 3.30 -2.12 -6.02
N GLY A 45 4.25 -2.70 -6.75
CA GLY A 45 5.24 -1.97 -7.55
C GLY A 45 6.54 -1.66 -6.81
N ALA A 46 6.88 -2.41 -5.75
CA ALA A 46 8.23 -2.37 -5.20
C ALA A 46 9.23 -2.90 -6.23
N SER A 47 10.36 -2.22 -6.35
CA SER A 47 11.50 -2.65 -7.17
C SER A 47 12.41 -3.62 -6.42
N GLY A 48 12.18 -3.83 -5.13
CA GLY A 48 12.86 -4.87 -4.38
C GLY A 48 12.38 -4.98 -2.94
N PHE A 49 12.79 -6.05 -2.28
CA PHE A 49 12.43 -6.34 -0.89
C PHE A 49 13.64 -6.84 -0.11
N VAL A 50 14.03 -6.13 0.95
CA VAL A 50 15.16 -6.47 1.81
C VAL A 50 14.67 -6.74 3.23
N PRO A 51 14.75 -7.99 3.72
CA PRO A 51 14.47 -8.29 5.11
C PRO A 51 15.46 -7.60 6.02
N LYS A 52 14.98 -7.01 7.12
CA LYS A 52 15.83 -6.32 8.11
C LYS A 52 16.92 -7.24 8.70
N ARG A 53 16.71 -8.56 8.70
CA ARG A 53 17.67 -9.56 9.19
C ARG A 53 18.96 -9.64 8.36
N PHE A 54 18.96 -9.18 7.12
CA PHE A 54 20.11 -9.30 6.19
C PHE A 54 21.19 -8.23 6.36
N GLY A 55 20.96 -7.23 7.22
CA GLY A 55 21.95 -6.19 7.51
C GLY A 55 22.21 -5.21 6.36
N VAL A 56 23.11 -4.26 6.60
CA VAL A 56 23.36 -3.11 5.70
C VAL A 56 24.09 -3.49 4.41
N GLU A 57 24.91 -4.54 4.43
CA GLU A 57 25.68 -4.98 3.26
C GLU A 57 24.76 -5.47 2.14
N LYS A 58 23.79 -6.33 2.50
CA LYS A 58 22.78 -6.83 1.56
C LYS A 58 21.83 -5.74 1.08
N LEU A 59 21.52 -4.77 1.95
CA LEU A 59 20.75 -3.59 1.53
C LEU A 59 21.50 -2.78 0.46
N GLY A 60 22.81 -2.60 0.61
CA GLY A 60 23.65 -1.93 -0.39
C GLY A 60 23.66 -2.67 -1.73
N GLU A 61 23.82 -3.99 -1.71
CA GLU A 61 23.73 -4.85 -2.91
C GLU A 61 22.38 -4.70 -3.60
N ALA A 62 21.29 -4.75 -2.83
CA ALA A 62 19.93 -4.60 -3.34
C ALA A 62 19.71 -3.24 -4.01
N ILE A 63 20.19 -2.15 -3.39
CA ILE A 63 20.06 -0.80 -3.95
C ILE A 63 20.79 -0.71 -5.29
N LEU A 64 22.02 -1.21 -5.40
CA LEU A 64 22.79 -1.16 -6.65
C LEU A 64 22.07 -1.92 -7.78
N ARG A 65 21.61 -3.15 -7.51
CA ARG A 65 20.83 -3.94 -8.47
C ARG A 65 19.57 -3.22 -8.93
N VAL A 66 18.85 -2.61 -8.00
CA VAL A 66 17.62 -1.86 -8.31
C VAL A 66 17.88 -0.61 -9.14
N LEU A 67 19.01 0.07 -8.92
CA LEU A 67 19.43 1.20 -9.74
C LEU A 67 19.84 0.78 -11.16
N ASP A 68 20.38 -0.42 -11.33
CA ASP A 68 20.66 -1.02 -12.64
C ASP A 68 19.38 -1.50 -13.37
N GLY A 69 18.22 -1.42 -12.71
CA GLY A 69 16.92 -1.78 -13.27
C GLY A 69 16.45 -3.20 -12.92
N ASP A 70 17.22 -3.95 -12.12
CA ASP A 70 16.85 -5.27 -11.66
C ASP A 70 15.82 -5.21 -10.51
N VAL A 71 15.08 -6.30 -10.34
CA VAL A 71 14.27 -6.52 -9.13
C VAL A 71 15.07 -7.36 -8.15
N TRP A 72 15.28 -6.85 -6.93
CA TRP A 72 16.00 -7.59 -5.89
C TRP A 72 15.04 -8.23 -4.89
N ILE A 73 15.14 -9.54 -4.72
CA ILE A 73 14.40 -10.30 -3.71
C ILE A 73 15.36 -11.18 -2.91
N PRO A 74 14.97 -11.61 -1.70
CA PRO A 74 15.80 -12.52 -0.91
C PRO A 74 16.04 -13.83 -1.68
N PRO A 75 17.29 -14.32 -1.75
CA PRO A 75 17.62 -15.51 -2.54
C PRO A 75 17.03 -16.80 -1.96
N ASP A 76 16.60 -16.78 -0.71
CA ASP A 76 15.93 -17.86 0.02
C ASP A 76 14.40 -17.89 -0.22
N VAL A 77 13.87 -16.99 -1.05
CA VAL A 77 12.43 -16.87 -1.30
C VAL A 77 12.11 -17.30 -2.73
N ASP A 78 11.30 -18.36 -2.83
CA ASP A 78 10.73 -18.79 -4.11
C ASP A 78 9.36 -18.14 -4.34
N LEU A 79 9.29 -17.27 -5.35
CA LEU A 79 8.07 -16.59 -5.77
C LEU A 79 7.31 -17.32 -6.89
N SER A 80 7.80 -18.49 -7.34
CA SER A 80 7.23 -19.24 -8.48
C SER A 80 5.80 -19.71 -8.28
N ALA A 81 5.30 -19.75 -7.03
CA ALA A 81 3.90 -20.06 -6.76
C ALA A 81 2.98 -19.03 -7.42
N ALA A 82 1.94 -19.52 -8.11
CA ALA A 82 1.02 -18.71 -8.91
C ALA A 82 0.45 -17.54 -8.11
N ALA A 83 0.54 -16.33 -8.68
CA ALA A 83 -0.08 -15.14 -8.12
C ALA A 83 -1.60 -15.35 -8.07
N ASP A 84 -2.22 -14.96 -6.95
CA ASP A 84 -3.68 -14.95 -6.83
C ASP A 84 -4.27 -14.01 -7.91
N PRO A 85 -5.07 -14.53 -8.86
CA PRO A 85 -5.66 -13.72 -9.93
C PRO A 85 -6.55 -12.58 -9.40
N GLU A 86 -7.19 -12.76 -8.24
CA GLU A 86 -8.00 -11.72 -7.61
C GLU A 86 -7.11 -10.58 -7.11
N MET A 87 -5.97 -10.90 -6.51
CA MET A 87 -5.01 -9.92 -6.02
C MET A 87 -4.37 -9.12 -7.16
N SER A 88 -4.01 -9.78 -8.27
CA SER A 88 -3.52 -9.09 -9.48
C SER A 88 -4.53 -8.09 -10.03
N ARG A 89 -5.82 -8.47 -10.13
CA ARG A 89 -6.87 -7.56 -10.59
C ARG A 89 -7.08 -6.39 -9.65
N LEU A 90 -7.03 -6.62 -8.33
CA LEU A 90 -7.15 -5.57 -7.34
C LEU A 90 -5.99 -4.57 -7.46
N ARG A 91 -4.76 -5.06 -7.60
CA ARG A 91 -3.58 -4.25 -7.90
C ARG A 91 -3.77 -3.39 -9.14
N ASP A 92 -4.17 -3.98 -10.26
CA ASP A 92 -4.34 -3.25 -11.52
C ASP A 92 -5.34 -2.10 -11.37
N ARG A 93 -6.43 -2.31 -10.62
CA ARG A 93 -7.40 -1.27 -10.28
C ARG A 93 -6.82 -0.20 -9.37
N LEU A 94 -6.03 -0.57 -8.37
CA LEU A 94 -5.40 0.37 -7.43
C LEU A 94 -4.41 1.30 -8.11
N VAL A 95 -3.64 0.79 -9.07
CA VAL A 95 -2.69 1.61 -9.86
C VAL A 95 -3.41 2.71 -10.66
N THR A 96 -4.70 2.54 -10.97
CA THR A 96 -5.49 3.59 -11.63
C THR A 96 -5.88 4.75 -10.71
N LEU A 97 -5.73 4.59 -9.39
CA LEU A 97 -6.08 5.65 -8.43
C LEU A 97 -5.05 6.78 -8.49
N THR A 98 -5.54 8.02 -8.49
CA THR A 98 -4.68 9.19 -8.31
C THR A 98 -4.17 9.23 -6.87
N PRO A 99 -3.04 9.92 -6.59
CA PRO A 99 -2.54 10.01 -5.23
C PRO A 99 -3.54 10.58 -4.22
N GLN A 100 -4.34 11.58 -4.62
CA GLN A 100 -5.39 12.14 -3.76
C GLN A 100 -6.50 11.13 -3.49
N GLN A 101 -6.86 10.30 -4.48
CA GLN A 101 -7.83 9.20 -4.29
C GLN A 101 -7.29 8.12 -3.37
N VAL A 102 -6.00 7.78 -3.44
CA VAL A 102 -5.36 6.87 -2.49
C VAL A 102 -5.44 7.42 -1.07
N ARG A 103 -5.12 8.70 -0.86
CA ARG A 103 -5.24 9.35 0.46
C ARG A 103 -6.66 9.29 1.00
N VAL A 104 -7.65 9.61 0.18
CA VAL A 104 -9.07 9.51 0.57
C VAL A 104 -9.43 8.05 0.91
N LEU A 105 -9.02 7.07 0.11
CA LEU A 105 -9.27 5.65 0.39
C LEU A 105 -8.66 5.18 1.72
N MET A 106 -7.47 5.68 2.08
CA MET A 106 -6.85 5.37 3.37
C MET A 106 -7.68 5.93 4.53
N MET A 107 -8.09 7.19 4.49
CA MET A 107 -8.95 7.78 5.52
C MET A 107 -10.34 7.11 5.59
N LEU A 108 -10.89 6.66 4.46
CA LEU A 108 -12.11 5.85 4.46
C LEU A 108 -11.90 4.54 5.23
N SER A 109 -10.73 3.92 5.07
CA SER A 109 -10.35 2.66 5.71
C SER A 109 -10.13 2.80 7.22
N GLU A 110 -9.72 3.98 7.66
CA GLU A 110 -9.67 4.39 9.07
C GLU A 110 -11.07 4.69 9.67
N GLY A 111 -12.12 4.70 8.85
CA GLY A 111 -13.49 4.93 9.28
C GLY A 111 -13.93 6.40 9.30
N LEU A 112 -13.11 7.33 8.80
CA LEU A 112 -13.43 8.77 8.82
C LEU A 112 -14.65 9.09 7.94
N LEU A 113 -15.58 9.87 8.47
CA LEU A 113 -16.74 10.38 7.72
C LEU A 113 -16.30 11.37 6.65
N ASN A 114 -17.08 11.53 5.58
CA ASN A 114 -16.74 12.47 4.50
C ASN A 114 -16.49 13.90 5.00
N LYS A 115 -17.23 14.34 6.02
CA LYS A 115 -17.04 15.65 6.67
C LYS A 115 -15.70 15.76 7.40
N GLN A 116 -15.25 14.68 8.04
CA GLN A 116 -13.94 14.63 8.71
C GLN A 116 -12.81 14.62 7.67
N ILE A 117 -12.93 13.80 6.62
CA ILE A 117 -11.96 13.77 5.51
C ILE A 117 -11.86 15.15 4.84
N ALA A 118 -12.99 15.82 4.63
CA ALA A 118 -13.05 17.15 4.04
C ALA A 118 -12.30 18.17 4.90
N TYR A 119 -12.49 18.12 6.22
CA TYR A 119 -11.77 18.95 7.19
C TYR A 119 -10.26 18.69 7.15
N GLU A 120 -9.83 17.43 7.24
CA GLU A 120 -8.40 17.03 7.20
C GLU A 120 -7.70 17.45 5.90
N LEU A 121 -8.42 17.44 4.78
CA LEU A 121 -7.88 17.79 3.46
C LEU A 121 -8.06 19.27 3.09
N GLY A 122 -8.75 20.07 3.91
CA GLY A 122 -9.04 21.46 3.61
C GLY A 122 -9.92 21.66 2.37
N VAL A 123 -10.84 20.73 2.08
CA VAL A 123 -11.74 20.76 0.91
C VAL A 123 -13.21 20.67 1.33
N SER A 124 -14.14 20.83 0.38
CA SER A 124 -15.57 20.67 0.66
C SER A 124 -16.01 19.21 0.75
N GLU A 125 -17.06 18.93 1.52
CA GLU A 125 -17.66 17.57 1.59
C GLU A 125 -18.12 17.07 0.22
N ALA A 126 -18.60 17.98 -0.65
CA ALA A 126 -18.96 17.65 -2.04
C ALA A 126 -17.75 17.13 -2.84
N THR A 127 -16.56 17.72 -2.62
CA THR A 127 -15.31 17.25 -3.25
C THR A 127 -14.97 15.84 -2.78
N ILE A 128 -15.15 15.54 -1.50
CA ILE A 128 -14.93 14.18 -0.99
C ILE A 128 -15.93 13.20 -1.59
N LYS A 129 -17.22 13.56 -1.71
CA LYS A 129 -18.22 12.70 -2.38
C LYS A 129 -17.81 12.38 -3.83
N ALA A 130 -17.28 13.35 -4.56
CA ALA A 130 -16.75 13.13 -5.91
C ALA A 130 -15.55 12.16 -5.92
N HIS A 131 -14.60 12.33 -5.00
CA HIS A 131 -13.48 11.39 -4.85
C HIS A 131 -13.94 9.98 -4.51
N VAL A 132 -14.86 9.83 -3.55
CA VAL A 132 -15.42 8.52 -3.17
C VAL A 132 -16.08 7.86 -4.37
N SER A 133 -16.92 8.58 -5.12
CA SER A 133 -17.58 8.03 -6.32
C SER A 133 -16.57 7.53 -7.36
N ALA A 134 -15.52 8.33 -7.63
CA ALA A 134 -14.47 7.93 -8.56
C ALA A 134 -13.64 6.73 -8.06
N ILE A 135 -13.41 6.62 -6.75
CA ILE A 135 -12.73 5.46 -6.13
C ILE A 135 -13.57 4.20 -6.32
N LEU A 136 -14.88 4.25 -6.01
CA LEU A 136 -15.79 3.11 -6.17
C LEU A 136 -15.78 2.60 -7.62
N GLN A 137 -15.87 3.52 -8.58
CA GLN A 137 -15.83 3.20 -10.00
C GLN A 137 -14.50 2.53 -10.41
N LYS A 138 -13.36 3.09 -10.01
CA LYS A 138 -12.03 2.56 -10.35
C LYS A 138 -11.73 1.22 -9.68
N LEU A 139 -12.20 1.03 -8.45
CA LEU A 139 -12.10 -0.24 -7.73
C LEU A 139 -13.13 -1.27 -8.19
N GLY A 140 -14.12 -0.88 -9.01
CA GLY A 140 -15.19 -1.75 -9.49
C GLY A 140 -16.04 -2.31 -8.35
N VAL A 141 -16.36 -1.47 -7.36
CA VAL A 141 -17.19 -1.78 -6.20
C VAL A 141 -18.34 -0.77 -6.08
N GLU A 142 -19.41 -1.14 -5.40
CA GLU A 142 -20.65 -0.36 -5.37
C GLU A 142 -20.88 0.37 -4.04
N SER A 143 -20.13 -0.03 -3.00
CA SER A 143 -20.33 0.52 -1.66
C SER A 143 -19.03 0.95 -0.99
N ARG A 144 -19.16 1.92 -0.10
CA ARG A 144 -18.09 2.36 0.81
C ARG A 144 -17.49 1.18 1.56
N THR A 145 -18.33 0.27 2.08
CA THR A 145 -17.88 -0.90 2.83
C THR A 145 -17.02 -1.82 1.97
N GLN A 146 -17.42 -2.08 0.71
CA GLN A 146 -16.60 -2.88 -0.21
C GLN A 146 -15.26 -2.21 -0.54
N ALA A 147 -15.23 -0.88 -0.69
CA ALA A 147 -13.97 -0.16 -0.89
C ALA A 147 -13.02 -0.27 0.32
N VAL A 148 -13.56 -0.19 1.54
CA VAL A 148 -12.78 -0.42 2.77
C VAL A 148 -12.27 -1.85 2.85
N ILE A 149 -13.09 -2.85 2.50
CA ILE A 149 -12.66 -4.26 2.46
C ILE A 149 -11.53 -4.45 1.44
N ALA A 150 -11.66 -3.85 0.25
CA ALA A 150 -10.62 -3.89 -0.77
C ALA A 150 -9.31 -3.24 -0.28
N ALA A 151 -9.39 -2.12 0.43
CA ALA A 151 -8.24 -1.48 1.04
C ALA A 151 -7.63 -2.30 2.20
N ALA A 152 -8.43 -3.01 2.99
CA ALA A 152 -7.95 -3.85 4.08
C ALA A 152 -7.07 -5.02 3.59
N LYS A 153 -7.34 -5.55 2.38
CA LYS A 153 -6.48 -6.55 1.72
C LYS A 153 -5.06 -6.02 1.46
N ILE A 154 -4.92 -4.70 1.30
CA ILE A 154 -3.66 -3.97 1.06
C ILE A 154 -2.97 -3.59 2.38
N SER A 155 -3.73 -3.19 3.40
CA SER A 155 -3.15 -2.71 4.66
C SER A 155 -2.51 -3.81 5.51
N GLY A 156 -2.59 -5.09 5.10
CA GLY A 156 -1.95 -6.20 5.79
C GLY A 156 -2.46 -6.34 7.22
N ASN A 157 -3.74 -6.73 7.38
CA ASN A 157 -4.36 -7.23 8.60
C ASN A 157 -3.98 -6.57 9.96
N HIS A 158 -3.73 -5.26 10.00
CA HIS A 158 -3.72 -4.51 11.26
C HIS A 158 -5.10 -3.90 11.50
N TRP A 159 -6.05 -4.78 11.83
CA TRP A 159 -7.29 -4.38 12.49
C TRP A 159 -6.98 -4.16 13.97
N ARG A 160 -7.20 -2.90 14.44
CA ARG A 160 -7.00 -2.37 15.80
C ARG A 160 -6.48 -3.35 16.86
N GLN A 161 -5.22 -3.17 17.25
CA GLN A 161 -4.82 -3.30 18.65
C GLN A 161 -4.25 -1.95 19.07
N ASP A 162 -5.14 -1.01 19.36
CA ASP A 162 -4.89 0.08 20.30
C ASP A 162 -6.25 0.52 20.82
N GLU A 163 -6.62 -0.03 21.98
CA GLU A 163 -7.70 0.47 22.82
C GLU A 163 -7.28 1.80 23.47
N PRO A 164 -8.25 2.65 23.87
CA PRO A 164 -7.98 4.03 24.24
C PRO A 164 -7.27 4.15 25.59
N VAL A 165 -6.23 4.98 25.65
CA VAL A 165 -5.81 5.59 26.92
C VAL A 165 -6.61 6.87 27.10
N ALA A 166 -7.64 6.79 27.94
CA ALA A 166 -8.13 7.93 28.71
C ALA A 166 -8.77 7.40 29.99
N GLN A 167 -8.11 7.67 31.12
CA GLN A 167 -8.73 7.74 32.45
C GLN A 167 -9.37 9.12 32.60
#